data_AF-A0A3B1AS95-F1
#
_entry.id   AF-A0A3B1AS95-F1
#
_cell.length_a   1.000
_cell.length_b   1.000
_cell.length_c   1.000
_cell.angle_alpha   90.00
_cell.angle_beta   90.00
_cell.angle_gamma   90.00
#
_symmetry.space_group_name_H-M   'P 1'
#
loop_
_entity.id
_entity.type
_entity.pdbx_description
1 polymer ?
#
loop_
_entity_poly.entity_id
_entity_poly.type
_entity_poly.pdbx_seq_one_letter_code
_entity_poly.pdbx_strand_id
1 'polypeptide(L)'
;MTHPHFRAALTCLGLLMTYSGFVQAQPFGVFDVRAAGMGGVGVATGARYATFNNPALLTTTEEQREWFLMAPGMGRQRGDPDDLKDKLTTFKRAANTLDASPTIANRDAALASLNAMGDGIYRESGNSAILLAIPSRLLSAAAYIHIYDWANARASVAGDNLSDPANPQYTSRIEHRGAQVLENGITAAKSISGTGWRRQLAVGFNVKFLFIEGYGYSEDVRVAKTGIDSN
;
A
#
# COMPACT_ATOMS: atom_id res chain seq x y z
N MET A 1 32.34 -43.80 -15.42
CA MET A 1 31.08 -43.79 -14.64
C MET A 1 30.73 -42.36 -14.32
N THR A 2 29.76 -41.79 -15.03
CA THR A 2 29.38 -40.37 -14.98
C THR A 2 28.14 -40.22 -14.09
N HIS A 3 28.25 -39.47 -12.99
CA HIS A 3 27.19 -39.34 -11.99
C HIS A 3 25.98 -38.55 -12.53
N PRO A 4 24.79 -39.15 -12.66
CA PRO A 4 23.60 -38.50 -13.23
C PRO A 4 22.93 -37.49 -12.27
N HIS A 5 23.29 -37.48 -10.99
CA HIS A 5 22.63 -36.64 -9.97
C HIS A 5 23.05 -35.16 -10.00
N PHE A 6 24.22 -34.83 -10.55
CA PHE A 6 24.72 -33.46 -10.56
C PHE A 6 24.02 -32.59 -11.63
N ARG A 7 23.50 -33.21 -12.70
CA ARG A 7 22.81 -32.51 -13.78
C ARG A 7 21.34 -32.18 -13.45
N ALA A 8 20.70 -33.00 -12.63
CA ALA A 8 19.34 -32.76 -12.13
C ALA A 8 19.28 -31.62 -11.09
N ALA A 9 20.30 -31.51 -10.23
CA ALA A 9 20.39 -30.42 -9.26
C ALA A 9 20.58 -29.05 -9.92
N LEU A 10 21.34 -28.99 -11.03
CA LEU A 10 21.60 -27.74 -11.76
C LEU A 10 20.38 -27.24 -12.55
N THR A 11 19.51 -28.16 -13.01
CA THR A 11 18.30 -27.81 -13.76
C THR A 11 17.17 -27.30 -12.87
N CYS A 12 17.06 -27.81 -11.63
CA CYS A 12 16.10 -27.26 -10.65
C CYS A 12 16.46 -25.85 -10.16
N LEU A 13 17.76 -25.51 -10.08
CA LEU A 13 18.20 -24.17 -9.64
C LEU A 13 17.96 -23.10 -10.73
N GLY A 14 18.01 -23.49 -12.01
CA GLY A 14 17.72 -22.60 -13.14
C GLY A 14 16.23 -22.24 -13.28
N LEU A 15 15.32 -23.12 -12.85
CA LEU A 15 13.87 -22.89 -12.95
C LEU A 15 13.31 -21.95 -11.87
N LEU A 16 14.04 -21.73 -10.77
CA LEU A 16 13.68 -20.80 -9.69
C LEU A 16 14.08 -19.34 -9.99
N MET A 17 15.03 -19.12 -10.91
CA MET A 17 15.53 -17.79 -11.27
C MET A 17 14.66 -17.07 -12.30
N THR A 18 13.78 -17.76 -13.02
CA THR A 18 12.89 -17.16 -14.04
C THR A 18 11.56 -16.63 -13.49
N TYR A 19 11.35 -16.71 -12.18
CA TYR A 19 10.16 -16.17 -11.49
C TYR A 19 10.46 -14.92 -10.64
N SER A 20 11.58 -14.23 -10.90
CA SER A 20 11.82 -12.90 -10.32
C SER A 20 10.99 -11.85 -11.06
N GLY A 21 9.68 -11.85 -10.81
CA GLY A 21 8.83 -10.72 -11.13
C GLY A 21 9.40 -9.45 -10.48
N PHE A 22 9.25 -8.31 -11.14
CA PHE A 22 9.56 -7.03 -10.53
C PHE A 22 8.66 -6.85 -9.32
N VAL A 23 9.18 -7.13 -8.12
CA VAL A 23 8.57 -6.67 -6.88
C VAL A 23 8.80 -5.17 -6.86
N GLN A 24 7.81 -4.41 -7.35
CA GLN A 24 7.75 -2.99 -7.09
C GLN A 24 7.71 -2.84 -5.57
N ALA A 25 8.76 -2.24 -5.00
CA ALA A 25 8.71 -1.78 -3.63
C ALA A 25 7.56 -0.78 -3.53
N GLN A 26 6.46 -1.21 -2.92
CA GLN A 26 5.37 -0.32 -2.56
C GLN A 26 5.95 0.82 -1.70
N PRO A 27 5.45 2.06 -1.84
CA PRO A 27 5.83 3.13 -0.94
C PRO A 27 5.65 2.63 0.48
N PHE A 28 6.72 2.71 1.28
CA PHE A 28 6.64 2.37 2.69
C PHE A 28 5.46 3.17 3.27
N GLY A 29 4.48 2.48 3.83
CA GLY A 29 3.51 3.15 4.70
C GLY A 29 4.31 3.96 5.73
N VAL A 30 3.84 5.15 6.08
CA VAL A 30 4.50 5.97 7.10
C VAL A 30 4.25 5.31 8.46
N PHE A 31 4.97 4.23 8.75
CA PHE A 31 4.83 3.41 9.96
C PHE A 31 5.31 4.16 11.22
N ASP A 32 6.26 5.07 11.00
CA ASP A 32 6.82 5.99 11.97
C ASP A 32 6.96 7.34 11.26
N VAL A 33 6.14 8.32 11.65
CA VAL A 33 6.17 9.70 11.10
C VAL A 33 7.55 10.32 11.26
N ARG A 34 8.30 9.93 12.31
CA ARG A 34 9.68 10.36 12.53
C ARG A 34 10.62 9.72 11.51
N ALA A 35 10.55 8.40 11.31
CA ALA A 35 11.34 7.73 10.29
C ALA A 35 11.03 8.27 8.89
N ALA A 36 9.76 8.47 8.56
CA ALA A 36 9.35 9.05 7.28
C ALA A 36 9.85 10.48 7.10
N GLY A 37 9.72 11.32 8.13
CA GLY A 37 10.26 12.69 8.12
C GLY A 37 11.79 12.75 8.02
N MET A 38 12.48 11.68 8.42
CA MET A 38 13.93 11.51 8.28
C MET A 38 14.33 10.72 7.02
N GLY A 39 13.46 10.62 6.01
CA GLY A 39 13.77 9.96 4.75
C GLY A 39 13.77 8.44 4.80
N GLY A 40 13.06 7.83 5.75
CA GLY A 40 12.86 6.39 5.85
C GLY A 40 13.87 5.64 6.74
N VAL A 41 14.61 6.32 7.63
CA VAL A 41 15.71 5.73 8.42
C VAL A 41 15.26 4.85 9.62
N GLY A 42 14.16 4.11 9.48
CA GLY A 42 13.48 3.34 10.55
C GLY A 42 14.34 2.33 11.32
N VAL A 43 15.41 1.81 10.70
CA VAL A 43 16.27 0.76 11.27
C VAL A 43 17.19 1.23 12.41
N ALA A 44 17.26 2.55 12.65
CA ALA A 44 18.09 3.18 13.67
C ALA A 44 17.36 4.25 14.50
N THR A 45 16.01 4.34 14.46
CA THR A 45 15.24 5.46 15.07
C THR A 45 14.98 5.35 16.57
N GLY A 46 15.65 4.43 17.27
CA GLY A 46 15.50 4.20 18.71
C GLY A 46 14.35 3.26 19.07
N ALA A 47 14.24 2.94 20.36
CA ALA A 47 13.41 1.83 20.84
C ALA A 47 11.90 1.99 20.61
N ARG A 48 11.38 3.22 20.50
CA ARG A 48 9.94 3.51 20.48
C ARG A 48 9.21 2.99 19.23
N TYR A 49 9.92 2.89 18.11
CA TYR A 49 9.39 2.39 16.83
C TYR A 49 10.14 1.12 16.34
N ALA A 50 10.94 0.53 17.23
CA ALA A 50 11.77 -0.64 16.95
C ALA A 50 10.97 -1.82 16.40
N THR A 51 9.77 -2.06 16.93
CA THR A 51 8.92 -3.20 16.58
C THR A 51 8.56 -3.26 15.09
N PHE A 52 8.39 -2.10 14.44
CA PHE A 52 8.02 -2.03 13.01
C PHE A 52 9.22 -2.22 12.08
N ASN A 53 10.42 -1.82 12.53
CA ASN A 53 11.60 -1.71 11.66
C ASN A 53 12.73 -2.64 12.08
N ASN A 54 13.14 -2.58 13.35
CA ASN A 54 14.26 -3.33 13.90
C ASN A 54 14.02 -3.71 15.38
N PRO A 55 13.51 -4.92 15.65
CA PRO A 55 13.31 -5.47 17.00
C PRO A 55 14.48 -5.30 17.96
N ALA A 56 15.73 -5.39 17.46
CA ALA A 56 16.92 -5.30 18.31
C ALA A 56 17.04 -3.95 19.00
N LEU A 57 16.46 -2.87 18.43
CA LEU A 57 16.44 -1.55 19.06
C LEU A 57 15.59 -1.50 20.35
N LEU A 58 14.75 -2.50 20.63
CA LEU A 58 14.03 -2.59 21.91
C LEU A 58 14.98 -2.74 23.11
N THR A 59 16.26 -3.05 22.90
CA THR A 59 17.27 -3.16 23.96
C THR A 59 18.05 -1.88 24.21
N THR A 60 17.85 -0.83 23.39
CA THR A 60 18.63 0.42 23.46
C THR A 60 17.98 1.49 24.33
N THR A 61 16.98 1.15 25.15
CA THR A 61 16.31 2.11 26.05
C THR A 61 17.22 2.36 27.25
N GLU A 62 17.48 3.64 27.55
CA GLU A 62 18.31 4.02 28.70
C GLU A 62 17.55 3.79 30.03
N GLU A 63 16.23 3.93 30.00
CA GLU A 63 15.36 3.71 31.16
C GLU A 63 14.61 2.39 31.05
N GLN A 64 15.13 1.39 31.75
CA GLN A 64 14.61 0.01 31.79
C GLN A 64 13.32 -0.16 32.60
N ARG A 65 12.64 0.95 32.92
CA ARG A 65 11.42 0.98 33.74
C ARG A 65 10.24 1.67 33.05
N GLU A 66 10.43 2.19 31.84
CA GLU A 66 9.38 2.88 31.11
C GLU A 66 8.77 1.93 30.08
N TRP A 67 7.55 1.46 30.35
CA TRP A 67 6.70 0.93 29.29
C TRP A 67 6.21 2.10 28.44
N PHE A 68 6.06 1.87 27.14
CA PHE A 68 5.51 2.88 26.25
C PHE A 68 4.32 2.32 25.49
N LEU A 69 3.22 3.06 25.56
CA LEU A 69 2.06 2.89 24.71
C LEU A 69 2.11 3.97 23.64
N MET A 70 2.23 3.54 22.38
CA MET A 70 2.01 4.42 21.26
C MET A 70 0.50 4.59 21.10
N ALA A 71 0.03 5.83 21.21
CA ALA A 71 -1.34 6.18 20.87
C ALA A 71 -1.62 5.77 19.40
N PRO A 72 -2.89 5.45 19.06
CA PRO A 72 -3.27 5.17 17.69
C PRO A 72 -2.80 6.30 16.76
N GLY A 73 -1.81 6.02 15.93
CA GLY A 73 -1.37 6.92 14.86
C GLY A 73 -2.15 6.58 13.60
N MET A 74 -2.54 7.59 12.83
CA MET A 74 -3.14 7.38 11.51
C MET A 74 -2.48 8.27 10.47
N GLY A 75 -2.23 7.71 9.29
CA GLY A 75 -1.73 8.42 8.12
C GLY A 75 -2.61 8.12 6.92
N ARG A 76 -2.89 9.14 6.10
CA ARG A 76 -3.57 9.01 4.81
C ARG A 76 -2.79 9.80 3.77
N GLN A 77 -2.63 9.22 2.59
CA GLN A 77 -2.03 9.87 1.44
C GLN A 77 -2.96 9.70 0.25
N ARG A 78 -3.13 10.78 -0.52
CA ARG A 78 -3.95 10.81 -1.74
C ARG A 78 -3.11 11.42 -2.85
N GLY A 79 -3.09 10.76 -4.00
CA GLY A 79 -2.37 11.22 -5.18
C GLY A 79 -3.27 11.12 -6.39
N ASP A 80 -3.41 12.23 -7.11
CA ASP A 80 -4.09 12.29 -8.39
C ASP A 80 -3.13 12.86 -9.46
N PRO A 81 -2.10 12.08 -9.88
CA PRO A 81 -1.10 12.58 -10.82
C PRO A 81 -1.67 12.87 -12.21
N ASP A 82 -2.80 12.26 -12.57
CA ASP A 82 -3.39 12.38 -13.90
C ASP A 82 -4.65 13.26 -13.93
N ASP A 83 -4.95 13.95 -12.81
CA ASP A 83 -6.16 14.74 -12.58
C ASP A 83 -7.45 13.95 -12.90
N LEU A 84 -7.45 12.65 -12.62
CA LEU A 84 -8.56 11.74 -12.94
C LEU A 84 -9.86 12.22 -12.29
N LYS A 85 -9.81 12.73 -11.06
CA LYS A 85 -11.00 13.23 -10.35
C LYS A 85 -11.65 14.40 -11.08
N ASP A 86 -10.85 15.34 -11.57
CA ASP A 86 -11.34 16.54 -12.24
C ASP A 86 -11.82 16.21 -13.66
N LYS A 87 -11.11 15.33 -14.36
CA LYS A 87 -11.53 14.83 -15.68
C LYS A 87 -12.83 14.02 -15.60
N LEU A 88 -13.00 13.17 -14.59
CA LEU A 88 -14.25 12.44 -14.35
C LEU A 88 -15.41 13.40 -14.07
N THR A 89 -15.17 14.44 -13.27
CA THR A 89 -16.18 15.47 -12.98
C THR A 89 -16.57 16.25 -14.23
N THR A 90 -15.59 16.58 -15.07
CA THR A 90 -15.79 17.28 -16.35
C THR A 90 -16.59 16.42 -17.32
N PHE A 91 -16.24 15.14 -17.46
CA PHE A 91 -16.99 14.19 -18.26
C PHE A 91 -18.45 14.06 -17.79
N LYS A 92 -18.70 13.89 -16.49
CA LYS A 92 -20.07 13.79 -15.96
C LYS A 92 -20.91 15.02 -16.29
N ARG A 93 -20.31 16.21 -16.23
CA ARG A 93 -20.98 17.46 -16.62
C ARG A 93 -21.33 17.45 -18.11
N ALA A 94 -20.38 17.12 -18.98
CA ALA A 94 -20.60 17.06 -20.42
C ALA A 94 -21.64 16.00 -20.82
N ALA A 95 -21.60 14.84 -20.17
CA ALA A 95 -22.57 13.77 -20.37
C ALA A 95 -23.98 14.19 -19.96
N ASN A 96 -24.15 14.91 -18.84
CA ASN A 96 -25.46 15.44 -18.44
C ASN A 96 -25.98 16.50 -19.43
N THR A 97 -25.11 17.30 -20.03
CA THR A 97 -25.50 18.24 -21.10
C THR A 97 -25.94 17.50 -22.36
N LEU A 98 -25.26 16.41 -22.72
CA LEU A 98 -25.65 15.55 -23.83
C LEU A 98 -27.03 14.91 -23.61
N ASP A 99 -27.28 14.38 -22.42
CA ASP A 99 -28.58 13.78 -22.08
C ASP A 99 -29.72 14.80 -22.15
N ALA A 100 -29.47 16.04 -21.71
CA ALA A 100 -30.45 17.12 -21.75
C ALA A 100 -30.66 17.69 -23.17
N SER A 101 -29.64 17.61 -24.03
CA SER A 101 -29.66 18.16 -25.38
C SER A 101 -28.82 17.28 -26.32
N PRO A 102 -29.44 16.27 -26.96
CA PRO A 102 -28.74 15.27 -27.77
C PRO A 102 -28.32 15.84 -29.13
N THR A 103 -27.24 16.63 -29.14
CA THR A 103 -26.65 17.21 -30.36
C THR A 103 -25.27 16.63 -30.62
N ILE A 104 -24.84 16.67 -31.89
CA ILE A 104 -23.49 16.21 -32.29
C ILE A 104 -22.41 17.00 -31.53
N ALA A 105 -22.57 18.32 -31.36
CA ALA A 105 -21.62 19.15 -30.64
C ALA A 105 -21.48 18.75 -29.15
N ASN A 106 -22.59 18.46 -28.48
CA ASN A 106 -22.57 18.01 -27.08
C ASN A 106 -21.96 16.60 -26.96
N ARG A 107 -22.21 15.74 -27.96
CA ARG A 107 -21.63 14.40 -28.03
C ARG A 107 -20.12 14.46 -28.19
N ASP A 108 -19.62 15.32 -29.07
CA ASP A 108 -18.18 15.49 -29.28
C ASP A 108 -17.49 16.09 -28.05
N ALA A 109 -18.15 16.99 -27.31
CA ALA A 109 -17.63 17.51 -26.04
C ALA A 109 -17.55 16.43 -24.95
N ALA A 110 -18.56 15.56 -24.84
CA ALA A 110 -18.56 14.43 -23.92
C ALA A 110 -17.48 13.40 -24.29
N LEU A 111 -17.32 13.10 -25.58
CA LEU A 111 -16.29 12.20 -26.09
C LEU A 111 -14.88 12.75 -25.88
N ALA A 112 -14.65 14.04 -26.10
CA ALA A 112 -13.37 14.69 -25.84
C ALA A 112 -13.00 14.60 -24.35
N SER A 113 -13.96 14.83 -23.46
CA SER A 113 -13.77 14.73 -22.01
C SER A 113 -13.49 13.28 -21.58
N LEU A 114 -14.15 12.30 -22.22
CA LEU A 114 -13.92 10.88 -21.99
C LEU A 114 -12.53 10.45 -22.44
N ASN A 115 -12.10 10.87 -23.62
CA ASN A 115 -10.76 10.57 -24.16
C ASN A 115 -9.65 11.26 -23.36
N ALA A 116 -9.92 12.43 -22.76
CA ALA A 116 -8.98 13.13 -21.89
C ALA A 116 -8.69 12.36 -20.57
N MET A 117 -9.62 11.50 -20.12
CA MET A 117 -9.38 10.60 -18.99
C MET A 117 -8.35 9.53 -19.32
N GLY A 118 -8.37 8.98 -20.54
CA GLY A 118 -7.45 7.92 -20.97
C GLY A 118 -7.34 6.80 -19.94
N ASP A 119 -6.11 6.37 -19.64
CA ASP A 119 -5.77 5.41 -18.58
C ASP A 119 -5.44 6.09 -17.23
N GLY A 120 -5.98 7.29 -16.98
CA GLY A 120 -5.67 8.09 -15.80
C GLY A 120 -5.88 7.33 -14.49
N ILE A 121 -5.02 7.61 -13.50
CA ILE A 121 -4.97 6.87 -12.24
C ILE A 121 -5.12 7.82 -11.05
N TYR A 122 -6.02 7.46 -10.13
CA TYR A 122 -6.11 8.01 -8.79
C TYR A 122 -5.59 6.99 -7.77
N ARG A 123 -4.89 7.44 -6.73
CA ARG A 123 -4.29 6.58 -5.69
C ARG A 123 -4.61 7.11 -4.30
N GLU A 124 -4.95 6.21 -3.40
CA GLU A 124 -5.10 6.45 -1.97
C GLU A 124 -4.35 5.37 -1.19
N SER A 125 -3.72 5.76 -0.10
CA SER A 125 -3.15 4.82 0.88
C SER A 125 -3.40 5.32 2.29
N GLY A 126 -3.56 4.38 3.19
CA GLY A 126 -3.84 4.62 4.59
C GLY A 126 -3.01 3.71 5.47
N ASN A 127 -2.73 4.17 6.68
CA ASN A 127 -2.25 3.30 7.74
C ASN A 127 -2.75 3.76 9.10
N SER A 128 -2.90 2.81 10.02
CA SER A 128 -3.14 3.06 11.43
C SER A 128 -2.47 2.01 12.30
N ALA A 129 -1.88 2.41 13.41
CA ALA A 129 -1.13 1.49 14.27
C ALA A 129 -1.26 1.83 15.75
N ILE A 130 -1.32 0.78 16.57
CA ILE A 130 -1.23 0.84 18.03
C ILE A 130 -0.11 -0.09 18.45
N LEU A 131 0.72 0.35 19.39
CA LEU A 131 1.86 -0.42 19.87
C LEU A 131 2.00 -0.29 21.38
N LEU A 132 2.22 -1.42 22.04
CA LEU A 132 2.62 -1.48 23.44
C LEU A 132 4.00 -2.13 23.50
N ALA A 133 4.96 -1.49 24.16
CA ALA A 133 6.24 -2.10 24.41
C ALA A 133 6.63 -2.01 25.89
N ILE A 134 7.31 -3.06 26.33
CA ILE A 134 7.78 -3.28 27.67
C ILE A 134 9.29 -3.58 27.56
N PRO A 135 10.14 -2.57 27.70
CA PRO A 135 11.58 -2.76 27.82
C PRO A 135 11.90 -3.52 29.11
N SER A 136 12.82 -4.48 29.06
CA SER A 136 13.29 -5.18 30.26
C SER A 136 14.75 -5.59 30.11
N ARG A 137 15.46 -5.66 31.24
CA ARG A 137 16.86 -6.12 31.32
C ARG A 137 17.04 -7.56 30.83
N LEU A 138 16.02 -8.40 31.02
CA LEU A 138 16.11 -9.83 30.72
C LEU A 138 15.66 -10.14 29.29
N LEU A 139 14.53 -9.54 28.88
CA LEU A 139 13.88 -9.72 27.59
C LEU A 139 12.96 -8.53 27.33
N SER A 140 13.34 -7.63 26.41
CA SER A 140 12.43 -6.58 25.96
C SER A 140 11.36 -7.20 25.06
N ALA A 141 10.11 -6.78 25.19
CA ALA A 141 9.01 -7.27 24.37
C ALA A 141 8.11 -6.14 23.90
N ALA A 142 7.42 -6.36 22.78
CA ALA A 142 6.39 -5.46 22.27
C ALA A 142 5.29 -6.24 21.57
N ALA A 143 4.08 -5.70 21.62
CA ALA A 143 2.93 -6.16 20.86
C ALA A 143 2.34 -4.99 20.07
N TYR A 144 1.83 -5.27 18.89
CA TYR A 144 1.25 -4.23 18.03
C TYR A 144 0.11 -4.76 17.18
N ILE A 145 -0.76 -3.82 16.83
CA ILE A 145 -1.81 -3.96 15.82
C ILE A 145 -1.55 -2.89 14.78
N HIS A 146 -1.53 -3.27 13.52
CA HIS A 146 -1.25 -2.38 12.40
C HIS A 146 -2.18 -2.70 11.25
N ILE A 147 -2.87 -1.68 10.75
CA ILE A 147 -3.74 -1.76 9.58
C ILE A 147 -3.13 -0.86 8.54
N TYR A 148 -2.92 -1.36 7.34
CA TYR A 148 -2.52 -0.53 6.21
C TYR A 148 -3.29 -0.94 4.96
N ASP A 149 -3.67 0.06 4.17
CA ASP A 149 -4.48 -0.11 2.99
C ASP A 149 -3.92 0.70 1.83
N TRP A 150 -4.13 0.19 0.64
CA TRP A 150 -3.86 0.90 -0.60
C TRP A 150 -4.99 0.63 -1.57
N ALA A 151 -5.31 1.65 -2.34
CA ALA A 151 -6.42 1.63 -3.23
C ALA A 151 -6.14 2.51 -4.43
N ASN A 152 -6.51 2.06 -5.62
CA ASN A 152 -6.40 2.83 -6.84
C ASN A 152 -7.70 2.77 -7.64
N ALA A 153 -7.98 3.87 -8.34
CA ALA A 153 -9.01 3.95 -9.33
C ALA A 153 -8.36 4.25 -10.68
N ARG A 154 -8.75 3.53 -11.72
CA ARG A 154 -8.24 3.70 -13.08
C ARG A 154 -9.40 3.88 -14.05
N ALA A 155 -9.29 4.84 -14.97
CA ALA A 155 -10.20 4.94 -16.09
C ALA A 155 -9.94 3.84 -17.13
N SER A 156 -11.02 3.22 -17.61
CA SER A 156 -11.02 2.25 -18.70
C SER A 156 -11.99 2.76 -19.77
N VAL A 157 -11.42 3.37 -20.82
CA VAL A 157 -12.20 4.01 -21.89
C VAL A 157 -12.47 3.01 -23.01
N ALA A 158 -13.75 2.68 -23.25
CA ALA A 158 -14.14 1.78 -24.33
C ALA A 158 -14.13 2.51 -25.70
N GLY A 159 -13.80 1.78 -26.78
CA GLY A 159 -13.66 2.36 -28.12
C GLY A 159 -14.96 2.83 -28.78
N ASP A 160 -16.09 2.21 -28.47
CA ASP A 160 -17.39 2.47 -29.14
C ASP A 160 -18.33 3.39 -28.33
N ASN A 161 -17.80 4.24 -27.46
CA ASN A 161 -18.62 5.13 -26.63
C ASN A 161 -19.33 6.22 -27.45
N LEU A 162 -20.57 6.54 -27.08
CA LEU A 162 -21.29 7.73 -27.54
C LEU A 162 -21.46 7.82 -29.07
N SER A 163 -21.59 6.67 -29.75
CA SER A 163 -21.73 6.60 -31.21
C SER A 163 -23.00 7.30 -31.73
N ASP A 164 -24.14 7.06 -31.07
CA ASP A 164 -25.43 7.72 -31.33
C ASP A 164 -25.71 8.83 -30.30
N PRO A 165 -25.81 10.11 -30.72
CA PRO A 165 -26.15 11.21 -29.82
C PRO A 165 -27.59 11.15 -29.30
N ALA A 166 -28.53 10.51 -30.01
CA ALA A 166 -29.92 10.39 -29.58
C ALA A 166 -30.13 9.33 -28.49
N ASN A 167 -29.24 8.33 -28.45
CA ASN A 167 -29.23 7.26 -27.45
C ASN A 167 -27.78 7.01 -26.96
N PRO A 168 -27.20 7.93 -26.18
CA PRO A 168 -25.81 7.84 -25.78
C PRO A 168 -25.56 6.59 -24.92
N GLN A 169 -24.67 5.73 -25.39
CA GLN A 169 -24.19 4.56 -24.65
C GLN A 169 -22.87 4.89 -23.94
N TYR A 170 -22.84 4.64 -22.62
CA TYR A 170 -21.70 4.89 -21.75
C TYR A 170 -21.07 3.56 -21.31
N THR A 171 -20.27 2.96 -22.19
CA THR A 171 -19.60 1.68 -21.95
C THR A 171 -18.27 1.81 -21.20
N SER A 172 -17.72 3.03 -21.07
CA SER A 172 -16.53 3.27 -20.24
C SER A 172 -16.78 3.04 -18.76
N ARG A 173 -15.73 2.60 -18.06
CA ARG A 173 -15.78 2.26 -16.64
C ARG A 173 -14.62 2.85 -15.87
N ILE A 174 -14.82 2.97 -14.56
CA ILE A 174 -13.75 3.17 -13.59
C ILE A 174 -13.52 1.85 -12.88
N GLU A 175 -12.29 1.37 -12.89
CA GLU A 175 -11.88 0.16 -12.19
C GLU A 175 -11.26 0.54 -10.85
N HIS A 176 -11.80 -0.04 -9.78
CA HIS A 176 -11.31 0.10 -8.43
C HIS A 176 -10.57 -1.16 -8.02
N ARG A 177 -9.36 -1.00 -7.50
CA ARG A 177 -8.58 -2.12 -6.95
C ARG A 177 -7.89 -1.67 -5.70
N GLY A 178 -7.89 -2.53 -4.69
CA GLY A 178 -7.19 -2.23 -3.46
C GLY A 178 -6.92 -3.48 -2.67
N ALA A 179 -6.15 -3.31 -1.62
CA ALA A 179 -6.01 -4.30 -0.59
C ALA A 179 -5.81 -3.62 0.76
N GLN A 180 -6.32 -4.30 1.78
CA GLN A 180 -6.12 -3.96 3.17
C GLN A 180 -5.35 -5.10 3.82
N VAL A 181 -4.46 -4.73 4.73
CA VAL A 181 -3.67 -5.67 5.49
C VAL A 181 -3.78 -5.33 6.96
N LEU A 182 -4.26 -6.30 7.73
CA LEU A 182 -4.23 -6.30 9.18
C LEU A 182 -3.04 -7.16 9.63
N GLU A 183 -2.07 -6.51 10.24
CA GLU A 183 -0.88 -7.12 10.83
C GLU A 183 -0.96 -7.03 12.36
N ASN A 184 -0.89 -8.17 13.01
CA ASN A 184 -0.71 -8.24 14.46
C ASN A 184 0.61 -8.95 14.74
N GLY A 185 1.40 -8.43 15.67
CA GLY A 185 2.67 -9.06 15.95
C GLY A 185 3.15 -8.90 17.37
N ILE A 186 4.01 -9.84 17.75
CA ILE A 186 4.73 -9.84 19.01
C ILE A 186 6.21 -9.88 18.69
N THR A 187 6.95 -8.99 19.30
CA THR A 187 8.39 -8.86 19.15
C THR A 187 9.05 -9.09 20.49
N ALA A 188 10.19 -9.76 20.49
CA ALA A 188 11.07 -9.76 21.64
C ALA A 188 12.52 -9.59 21.24
N ALA A 189 13.30 -8.98 22.11
CA ALA A 189 14.71 -8.71 21.89
C ALA A 189 15.53 -8.86 23.16
N LYS A 190 16.78 -9.26 22.97
CA LYS A 190 17.74 -9.48 24.04
C LYS A 190 19.11 -8.96 23.64
N SER A 191 19.74 -8.25 24.58
CA SER A 191 21.14 -7.86 24.48
C SER A 191 22.00 -8.98 25.05
N ILE A 192 23.05 -9.33 24.32
CA ILE A 192 24.09 -10.28 24.68
C ILE A 192 25.35 -9.45 24.91
N SER A 193 25.76 -9.36 26.16
CA SER A 193 27.00 -8.69 26.56
C SER A 193 28.09 -9.72 26.81
N GLY A 194 29.22 -9.59 26.12
CA GLY A 194 30.41 -10.42 26.28
C GLY A 194 31.70 -9.64 26.07
N THR A 195 32.84 -10.34 26.01
CA THR A 195 34.16 -9.74 25.75
C THR A 195 34.47 -9.63 24.25
N GLY A 196 35.29 -8.64 23.86
CA GLY A 196 35.68 -8.41 22.47
C GLY A 196 34.53 -7.87 21.59
N TRP A 197 34.32 -8.46 20.42
CA TRP A 197 33.27 -8.06 19.45
C TRP A 197 31.84 -8.27 19.95
N ARG A 198 31.65 -9.04 21.05
CA ARG A 198 30.34 -9.32 21.67
C ARG A 198 29.93 -8.27 22.70
N ARG A 199 30.61 -7.13 22.78
CA ARG A 199 30.41 -6.15 23.87
C ARG A 199 28.97 -5.63 23.95
N GLN A 200 28.29 -5.49 22.80
CA GLN A 200 26.89 -5.09 22.68
C GLN A 200 26.24 -5.72 21.44
N LEU A 201 26.01 -7.04 21.46
CA LEU A 201 25.24 -7.68 20.40
C LEU A 201 23.76 -7.70 20.80
N ALA A 202 22.88 -7.11 20.01
CA ALA A 202 21.43 -7.20 20.23
C ALA A 202 20.80 -8.08 19.17
N VAL A 203 19.95 -9.01 19.60
CA VAL A 203 19.18 -9.88 18.70
C VAL A 203 17.71 -9.72 19.06
N GLY A 204 16.87 -9.57 18.04
CA GLY A 204 15.43 -9.55 18.21
C GLY A 204 14.75 -10.41 17.17
N PHE A 205 13.59 -10.94 17.54
CA PHE A 205 12.70 -11.68 16.65
C PHE A 205 11.31 -11.05 16.71
N ASN A 206 10.59 -11.13 15.59
CA ASN A 206 9.21 -10.66 15.48
C ASN A 206 8.39 -11.78 14.85
N VAL A 207 7.31 -12.16 15.52
CA VAL A 207 6.30 -13.10 15.00
C VAL A 207 5.09 -12.29 14.59
N LYS A 208 4.68 -12.44 13.32
CA LYS A 208 3.60 -11.67 12.69
C LYS A 208 2.50 -12.58 12.19
N PHE A 209 1.26 -12.17 12.41
CA PHE A 209 0.07 -12.71 11.78
C PHE A 209 -0.49 -11.67 10.82
N LEU A 210 -0.67 -12.08 9.57
CA LEU A 210 -1.08 -11.19 8.48
C LEU A 210 -2.41 -11.67 7.92
N PHE A 211 -3.40 -10.79 7.92
CA PHE A 211 -4.64 -10.97 7.19
C PHE A 211 -4.66 -9.98 6.04
N ILE A 212 -4.74 -10.50 4.82
CA ILE A 212 -4.76 -9.70 3.60
C ILE A 212 -6.13 -9.88 2.98
N GLU A 213 -6.81 -8.77 2.76
CA GLU A 213 -8.05 -8.72 2.01
C GLU A 213 -7.84 -7.87 0.77
N GLY A 214 -8.04 -8.47 -0.41
CA GLY A 214 -8.01 -7.77 -1.68
C GLY A 214 -9.43 -7.58 -2.19
N TYR A 215 -9.70 -6.41 -2.76
CA TYR A 215 -10.97 -6.14 -3.43
C TYR A 215 -10.74 -5.53 -4.79
N GLY A 216 -11.68 -5.80 -5.69
CA GLY A 216 -11.70 -5.25 -7.03
C GLY A 216 -13.12 -5.21 -7.56
N TYR A 217 -13.52 -4.05 -8.05
CA TYR A 217 -14.82 -3.87 -8.67
C TYR A 217 -14.72 -2.83 -9.79
N SER A 218 -15.74 -2.75 -10.63
CA SER A 218 -15.79 -1.81 -11.73
C SER A 218 -17.17 -1.17 -11.77
N GLU A 219 -17.19 0.14 -11.91
CA GLU A 219 -18.41 0.95 -11.97
C GLU A 219 -18.48 1.67 -13.31
N ASP A 220 -19.69 1.90 -13.81
CA ASP A 220 -19.88 2.70 -15.01
C ASP A 220 -19.47 4.15 -14.73
N VAL A 221 -18.78 4.77 -15.71
CA VAL A 221 -18.17 6.11 -15.58
C VAL A 221 -19.17 7.20 -15.18
N ARG A 222 -20.47 6.98 -15.43
CA ARG A 222 -21.58 7.86 -15.07
C ARG A 222 -21.79 7.95 -13.56
N VAL A 223 -21.68 6.83 -12.86
CA VAL A 223 -21.97 6.73 -11.42
C VAL A 223 -20.69 6.67 -10.59
N ALA A 224 -19.59 6.21 -11.18
CA ALA A 224 -18.32 5.97 -10.49
C ALA A 224 -17.81 7.18 -9.70
N LYS A 225 -17.25 6.95 -8.51
CA LYS A 225 -16.54 7.96 -7.72
C LYS A 225 -15.06 7.65 -7.73
N THR A 226 -14.18 8.66 -7.66
CA THR A 226 -12.73 8.39 -7.51
C THR A 226 -12.34 8.09 -6.06
N GLY A 227 -13.16 8.53 -5.09
CA GLY A 227 -12.98 8.20 -3.68
C GLY A 227 -13.37 6.75 -3.43
N ILE A 228 -12.53 6.04 -2.68
CA ILE A 228 -12.73 4.63 -2.38
C ILE A 228 -13.37 4.58 -0.99
N ASP A 229 -14.66 4.24 -0.96
CA ASP A 229 -15.39 4.07 0.29
C ASP A 229 -14.83 2.80 0.96
N SER A 230 -13.92 2.99 1.92
CA SER A 230 -13.49 1.94 2.82
C SER A 230 -14.68 1.55 3.70
N ASN A 231 -15.23 0.36 3.47
CA ASN A 231 -16.34 -0.22 4.23
C ASN A 231 -16.01 -0.31 5.73
#